data_AF-W1Y8H2-F1
#
_entry.id   AF-W1Y8H2-F1
#
_cell.length_a   1.000
_cell.length_b   1.000
_cell.length_c   1.000
_cell.angle_alpha   90.00
_cell.angle_beta   90.00
_cell.angle_gamma   90.00
#
_symmetry.space_group_name_H-M   'P 1'
#
loop_
_entity.id
_entity.type
_entity.pdbx_description
1 polymer ?
#
loop_
_entity_poly.entity_id
_entity_poly.type
_entity_poly.pdbx_seq_one_letter_code
_entity_poly.pdbx_strand_id
1 'polypeptide(L)'
;LVIVLMPIQTEAFNALPLSLMPDGSAMFTTVRQLAASFGTAALVTVMTQVVVYAGKAYPTHTTLNQLQGIQVTFLFASVLMIIAAAMTTLLKQKTTI
;
A
#
# COMPACT_ATOMS: atom_id res chain seq x y z
N LEU A 1 10.92 11.55 -4.15
CA LEU A 1 10.82 10.12 -4.56
C LEU A 1 12.14 9.56 -5.09
N VAL A 2 12.84 10.23 -6.01
CA VAL A 2 14.12 9.72 -6.61
C VAL A 2 15.24 9.47 -5.59
N ILE A 3 15.33 10.31 -4.55
CA ILE A 3 16.36 10.23 -3.50
C ILE A 3 16.29 8.92 -2.69
N VAL A 4 15.11 8.30 -2.59
CA VAL A 4 14.88 7.10 -1.79
C VAL A 4 14.74 5.85 -2.67
N LEU A 5 14.14 6.01 -3.85
CA LEU A 5 13.83 4.89 -4.74
C LEU A 5 15.07 4.32 -5.44
N MET A 6 16.07 5.15 -5.74
CA MET A 6 17.31 4.70 -6.38
C MET A 6 18.17 3.85 -5.44
N PRO A 7 18.53 4.29 -4.22
CA PRO A 7 19.35 3.46 -3.33
C PRO A 7 18.64 2.17 -2.93
N ILE A 8 17.32 2.18 -2.69
CA ILE A 8 16.58 0.94 -2.35
C ILE A 8 16.64 -0.08 -3.49
N GLN A 9 16.50 0.37 -4.74
CA GLN A 9 16.60 -0.53 -5.89
C GLN A 9 18.03 -1.06 -6.06
N THR A 10 19.04 -0.19 -5.91
CA THR A 10 20.45 -0.58 -6.02
C THR A 10 20.86 -1.56 -4.91
N GLU A 11 20.48 -1.31 -3.66
CA GLU A 11 20.75 -2.22 -2.53
C GLU A 11 20.02 -3.57 -2.66
N ALA A 12 18.79 -3.56 -3.18
CA ALA A 12 18.03 -4.79 -3.45
C ALA A 12 18.71 -5.67 -4.51
N PHE A 13 19.33 -5.07 -5.53
CA PHE A 13 20.12 -5.81 -6.53
C PHE A 13 21.51 -6.21 -6.02
N ASN A 14 22.13 -5.40 -5.17
CA ASN A 14 23.44 -5.71 -4.59
C ASN A 14 23.40 -6.93 -3.65
N ALA A 15 22.25 -7.21 -3.05
CA ALA A 15 22.03 -8.39 -2.20
C ALA A 15 21.73 -9.70 -2.98
N LEU A 16 21.64 -9.65 -4.33
CA LEU A 16 21.27 -10.79 -5.18
C LEU A 16 22.45 -11.23 -6.06
N PRO A 17 22.77 -12.53 -6.17
CA PRO A 17 23.87 -13.01 -7.02
C PRO A 17 23.60 -12.66 -8.49
N LEU A 18 24.65 -12.24 -9.20
CA LEU A 18 24.61 -11.70 -10.57
C LEU A 18 23.87 -12.58 -11.60
N SER A 19 23.80 -13.90 -11.38
CA SER A 19 23.08 -14.83 -12.25
C SER A 19 21.55 -14.72 -12.16
N LEU A 20 21.01 -14.22 -11.05
CA LEU A 20 19.56 -14.09 -10.78
C LEU A 20 19.07 -12.64 -10.89
N MET A 21 19.95 -11.69 -11.22
CA MET A 21 19.61 -10.27 -11.35
C MET A 21 18.48 -9.96 -12.36
N PRO A 22 18.40 -10.63 -13.53
CA PRO A 22 17.29 -10.41 -14.49
C PRO A 22 15.93 -10.82 -13.91
N ASP A 23 15.87 -11.99 -13.26
CA ASP A 23 14.63 -12.52 -12.66
C ASP A 23 14.22 -11.70 -11.42
N GLY A 24 15.20 -11.33 -10.58
CA GLY A 24 14.95 -10.48 -9.41
C GLY A 24 14.43 -9.09 -9.77
N SER A 25 14.88 -8.51 -10.89
CA SER A 25 14.40 -7.20 -11.39
C SER A 25 12.96 -7.29 -11.90
N ALA A 26 12.64 -8.37 -12.64
CA ALA A 26 11.29 -8.66 -13.06
C ALA A 26 10.36 -8.87 -11.85
N MET A 27 10.79 -9.63 -10.83
CA MET A 27 10.02 -9.82 -9.62
C MET A 27 9.82 -8.53 -8.82
N PHE A 28 10.86 -7.70 -8.67
CA PHE A 28 10.74 -6.42 -7.95
C PHE A 28 9.68 -5.52 -8.58
N THR A 29 9.66 -5.45 -9.91
CA THR A 29 8.68 -4.65 -10.65
C THR A 29 7.27 -5.23 -10.55
N THR A 30 7.10 -6.56 -10.70
CA THR A 30 5.78 -7.20 -10.61
C THR A 30 5.19 -7.08 -9.20
N VAL A 31 5.96 -7.36 -8.15
CA VAL A 31 5.50 -7.24 -6.76
C VAL A 31 5.12 -5.79 -6.45
N ARG A 32 5.94 -4.82 -6.87
CA ARG A 32 5.63 -3.40 -6.67
C ARG A 32 4.35 -2.98 -7.38
N GLN A 33 4.15 -3.44 -8.62
CA GLN A 33 2.96 -3.12 -9.40
C GLN A 33 1.70 -3.79 -8.83
N LEU A 34 1.80 -5.05 -8.43
CA LEU A 34 0.73 -5.79 -7.78
C LEU A 34 0.32 -5.13 -6.45
N ALA A 35 1.30 -4.75 -5.61
CA ALA A 35 1.05 -4.07 -4.36
C ALA A 35 0.35 -2.72 -4.57
N ALA A 36 0.76 -1.95 -5.59
CA ALA A 36 0.12 -0.69 -5.93
C ALA A 36 -1.34 -0.89 -6.37
N SER A 37 -1.60 -1.82 -7.28
CA SER A 37 -2.96 -2.10 -7.76
C SER A 37 -3.87 -2.63 -6.64
N PHE A 38 -3.36 -3.51 -5.80
CA PHE A 38 -4.13 -4.08 -4.69
C PHE A 38 -4.46 -3.02 -3.63
N GLY A 39 -3.50 -2.17 -3.29
CA GLY A 39 -3.69 -1.09 -2.33
C GLY A 39 -4.77 -0.09 -2.76
N THR A 40 -4.79 0.31 -4.02
CA THR A 40 -5.82 1.24 -4.52
C THR A 40 -7.20 0.60 -4.54
N ALA A 41 -7.31 -0.66 -4.97
CA ALA A 41 -8.57 -1.40 -5.01
C ALA A 41 -9.20 -1.54 -3.62
N ALA A 42 -8.38 -1.85 -2.60
CA ALA A 42 -8.84 -1.92 -1.22
C ALA A 42 -9.37 -0.57 -0.72
N LEU A 43 -8.63 0.52 -0.96
CA LEU A 43 -9.03 1.87 -0.55
C LEU A 43 -10.32 2.33 -1.24
N VAL A 44 -10.45 2.11 -2.55
CA VAL A 44 -11.66 2.45 -3.31
C VAL A 44 -12.85 1.67 -2.79
N THR A 45 -12.67 0.37 -2.49
CA THR A 45 -13.75 -0.46 -1.94
C THR A 45 -14.27 0.09 -0.61
N VAL A 46 -13.38 0.43 0.32
CA VAL A 46 -13.75 1.02 1.62
C VAL A 46 -14.47 2.35 1.41
N MET A 47 -13.93 3.22 0.55
CA MET A 47 -14.55 4.51 0.23
C MET A 47 -15.98 4.32 -0.30
N THR A 48 -16.16 3.46 -1.30
CA THR A 48 -17.46 3.21 -1.91
C THR A 48 -18.46 2.64 -0.90
N GLN A 49 -18.03 1.69 -0.06
CA GLN A 49 -18.89 1.14 0.98
C GLN A 49 -19.35 2.24 1.94
N VAL A 50 -18.43 3.05 2.47
CA VAL A 50 -18.76 4.13 3.42
C VAL A 50 -19.70 5.16 2.80
N VAL A 51 -19.46 5.55 1.54
CA VAL A 51 -20.34 6.49 0.81
C VAL A 51 -21.75 5.90 0.64
N VAL A 52 -21.88 4.61 0.32
CA VAL A 52 -23.18 3.93 0.20
C VAL A 52 -23.89 3.85 1.55
N TYR A 53 -23.17 3.56 2.64
CA TYR A 53 -23.74 3.55 4.00
C TYR A 53 -24.20 4.95 4.43
N ALA A 54 -23.40 5.99 4.17
CA ALA A 54 -23.78 7.37 4.47
C ALA A 54 -24.98 7.85 3.62
N GLY A 55 -25.05 7.45 2.35
CA GLY A 55 -26.17 7.75 1.45
C GLY A 55 -27.51 7.16 1.89
N LYS A 56 -27.52 6.05 2.63
CA LYS A 56 -28.73 5.50 3.27
C LYS A 56 -29.21 6.32 4.46
N ALA A 57 -28.30 7.02 5.15
CA ALA A 57 -28.62 7.86 6.30
C ALA A 57 -29.05 9.29 5.88
N TYR A 58 -28.43 9.85 4.83
CA TYR A 58 -28.71 11.21 4.34
C TYR A 58 -28.84 11.22 2.80
N PRO A 59 -30.03 10.96 2.25
CA PRO A 59 -30.24 10.82 0.80
C PRO A 59 -30.07 12.15 0.02
N THR A 60 -30.24 13.30 0.66
CA THR A 60 -30.24 14.62 -0.02
C THR A 60 -28.89 15.35 0.02
N HIS A 61 -27.93 14.89 0.83
CA HIS A 61 -26.64 15.56 1.04
C HIS A 61 -25.46 14.75 0.47
N THR A 62 -25.31 14.76 -0.85
CA THR A 62 -24.25 14.02 -1.57
C THR A 62 -22.83 14.46 -1.18
N THR A 63 -22.62 15.75 -0.92
CA THR A 63 -21.32 16.30 -0.52
C THR A 63 -20.88 15.84 0.87
N LEU A 64 -21.81 15.73 1.84
CA LEU A 64 -21.51 15.26 3.19
C LEU A 64 -21.15 13.77 3.20
N ASN A 65 -21.84 12.97 2.37
CA ASN A 65 -21.57 11.55 2.22
C ASN A 65 -20.18 11.28 1.63
N GLN A 66 -19.75 12.10 0.67
CA GLN A 66 -18.40 12.03 0.10
C GLN A 66 -17.31 12.43 1.11
N LEU A 67 -17.54 13.50 1.88
CA LEU A 67 -16.59 13.94 2.92
C LEU A 67 -16.37 12.85 3.98
N GLN A 68 -17.46 12.24 4.47
CA GLN A 68 -17.37 11.13 5.43
C GLN A 68 -16.68 9.90 4.82
N GLY A 69 -16.94 9.60 3.55
CA GLY A 69 -16.26 8.55 2.80
C GLY A 69 -14.74 8.75 2.76
N ILE A 70 -14.28 9.96 2.45
CA ILE A 70 -12.85 10.30 2.40
C ILE A 70 -12.22 10.15 3.78
N GLN A 71 -12.84 10.72 4.83
CA GLN A 71 -12.30 10.68 6.20
C GLN A 71 -12.11 9.25 6.71
N VAL A 72 -13.11 8.39 6.55
CA VAL A 72 -13.01 6.98 6.99
C VAL A 72 -11.97 6.21 6.18
N THR A 73 -11.86 6.50 4.88
CA THR A 73 -10.84 5.88 4.01
C THR A 73 -9.42 6.26 4.45
N PHE A 74 -9.19 7.52 4.81
CA PHE A 74 -7.91 7.99 5.34
C PHE A 74 -7.57 7.37 6.70
N LEU A 75 -8.56 7.20 7.58
CA LEU A 75 -8.37 6.54 8.86
C LEU A 75 -8.01 5.06 8.67
N PHE A 76 -8.72 4.37 7.76
CA PHE A 76 -8.41 3.00 7.38
C PHE A 76 -6.99 2.86 6.79
N ALA A 77 -6.61 3.77 5.88
CA ALA A 77 -5.26 3.81 5.31
C ALA A 77 -4.19 4.01 6.39
N SER A 78 -4.46 4.85 7.38
CA SER A 78 -3.54 5.12 8.49
C SER A 78 -3.33 3.88 9.36
N VAL A 79 -4.41 3.15 9.70
CA VAL A 79 -4.32 1.88 10.43
C VAL A 79 -3.56 0.84 9.61
N LEU A 80 -3.85 0.72 8.31
CA LEU A 80 -3.15 -0.18 7.41
C LEU A 80 -1.65 0.14 7.33
N MET A 81 -1.28 1.42 7.35
CA MET A 81 0.12 1.86 7.38
C MET A 81 0.81 1.50 8.69
N ILE A 82 0.11 1.62 9.83
CA ILE A 82 0.63 1.17 11.13
C ILE A 82 0.85 -0.35 11.14
N ILE A 83 -0.09 -1.13 10.59
CA ILE A 83 0.06 -2.59 10.46
C ILE A 83 1.24 -2.92 9.54
N ALA A 84 1.37 -2.25 8.38
CA ALA A 84 2.49 -2.44 7.47
C ALA A 84 3.83 -2.09 8.13
N ALA A 85 3.88 -1.01 8.92
CA ALA A 85 5.05 -0.65 9.71
C ALA A 85 5.40 -1.72 10.76
N ALA A 86 4.40 -2.25 11.47
CA ALA A 86 4.58 -3.34 12.43
C ALA A 86 5.04 -4.64 11.76
N MET A 87 4.52 -4.98 10.57
CA MET A 87 5.02 -6.14 9.81
C MET A 87 6.46 -5.92 9.32
N THR A 88 6.81 -4.69 8.94
CA THR A 88 8.17 -4.35 8.51
C THR A 88 9.19 -4.54 9.64
N THR A 89 8.81 -4.31 10.90
CA THR A 89 9.70 -4.57 12.04
C THR A 89 9.89 -6.07 12.32
N LEU A 90 8.90 -6.93 12.01
CA LEU A 90 9.04 -8.39 12.13
C LEU A 90 9.98 -9.00 11.08
N LEU A 91 10.08 -8.41 9.88
CA LEU A 91 11.03 -8.85 8.85
C LEU A 91 12.50 -8.56 9.24
N LYS A 92 12.74 -7.79 10.31
CA LYS A 92 14.08 -7.44 10.80
C LYS A 92 14.71 -8.48 11.75
N GLN A 93 14.21 -9.72 11.80
CA GLN A 93 14.89 -10.83 12.46
C GLN A 93 14.99 -12.07 11.57
N LYS A 94 16.03 -12.10 10.73
CA LYS A 94 16.82 -13.33 10.54
C LYS A 94 18.26 -12.99 10.17
N THR A 95 19.02 -12.53 11.17
CA THR A 95 20.46 -12.77 11.20
C THR A 95 20.63 -14.28 11.35
N THR A 96 20.82 -14.99 10.25
CA THR A 96 21.56 -16.25 10.32
C THR A 96 22.84 -16.00 9.54
N ILE A 97 23.90 -16.02 10.33
CA ILE A 97 25.32 -15.83 10.04
C ILE A 97 25.74 -16.63 8.80
#